data_AF-A0A321M0F0-F1
#
_entry.id   AF-A0A321M0F0-F1
#
_cell.length_a   1.000
_cell.length_b   1.000
_cell.length_c   1.000
_cell.angle_alpha   90.00
_cell.angle_beta   90.00
_cell.angle_gamma   90.00
#
_symmetry.space_group_name_H-M   'P 1'
#
loop_
_entity.id
_entity.type
_entity.pdbx_description
1 polymer ?
#
loop_
_entity_poly.entity_id
_entity_poly.type
_entity_poly.pdbx_seq_one_letter_code
_entity_poly.pdbx_strand_id
1 'polypeptide(L)'
;MDQVTGSARLLRFGIYEIDLEAGELRKGGRKVSLQEQPFQVLVLLLTNHGRLVAREELQRRLWPADTFVDFDLGLNTAIKKIRTALGDSAENPRFIETLPRRGYRFICPVEEISSALNQAQPAIPTLGQTAPAASAARVSYKKLLLALGLAGVLMAGGIVSLHRTGAPRTRAELERLGDRGTADNTAYEFYKKGRMALPGNADEAIQQFQQALKADPLYTVARGGLGEAYMKKYKTTHQDEWKTKAQDACKQAVDLDFTRPAGRICLGIYDHVLGNYKQAVQDFSEAIKIDPENKRAYQLRAWAYQLSDQPAKAESDFLKVTHLPPADFTAYADLGQFYFKNSQFAESARAYESAIGRKGDDARLHSSLAAAYEQMGKYDQEIAEIQEANRLQPNFDGFENLGLHLLNKRNFDEAIQNFQAAIQQSPEDYRGYGTLARAYFWAGKRDLARANYEHAIALAKKKLEVNPDDADVNLMLAVYQAMLGQEKPALYHLASVQQLQPDVPEVAFWAAIVELTLGKRDRALALVRQAHDLGYPAVEMNAAPDLDSLRNDPEFRQIMSAANTVHSHHQL
;
A
#
# COMPACT_ATOMS: atom_id res chain seq x y z
N MET A 1 12.10 -55.69 24.57
CA MET A 1 11.07 -54.74 25.03
C MET A 1 11.82 -53.73 25.87
N ASP A 2 12.50 -52.79 25.22
CA ASP A 2 13.25 -51.72 25.89
C ASP A 2 12.71 -50.40 25.36
N GLN A 3 11.96 -49.70 26.20
CA GLN A 3 11.59 -48.30 25.98
C GLN A 3 12.79 -47.44 26.40
N VAL A 4 13.53 -46.93 25.42
CA VAL A 4 14.43 -45.79 25.64
C VAL A 4 13.53 -44.55 25.76
N THR A 5 13.39 -44.06 26.98
CA THR A 5 12.75 -42.79 27.31
C THR A 5 13.66 -41.64 26.87
N GLY A 6 13.44 -41.12 25.66
CA GLY A 6 13.94 -39.81 25.28
C GLY A 6 13.23 -38.76 26.12
N SER A 7 13.99 -37.95 26.88
CA SER A 7 13.42 -36.84 27.62
C SER A 7 13.05 -35.75 26.63
N ALA A 8 11.75 -35.65 26.29
CA ALA A 8 11.26 -34.62 25.39
C ALA A 8 11.68 -33.25 25.92
N ARG A 9 12.60 -32.59 25.19
CA ARG A 9 13.12 -31.28 25.54
C ARG A 9 12.17 -30.21 25.01
N LEU A 10 11.19 -29.87 25.84
CA LEU A 10 10.14 -28.89 25.51
C LEU A 10 10.56 -27.49 25.97
N LEU A 11 10.49 -26.49 25.08
CA LEU A 11 10.58 -25.09 25.47
C LEU A 11 9.20 -24.43 25.36
N ARG A 12 8.81 -23.66 26.37
CA ARG A 12 7.57 -22.87 26.39
C ARG A 12 7.89 -21.39 26.39
N PHE A 13 7.16 -20.62 25.61
CA PHE A 13 7.25 -19.15 25.60
C PHE A 13 5.89 -18.56 25.22
N GLY A 14 5.37 -17.66 26.06
CA GLY A 14 4.00 -17.16 25.92
C GLY A 14 2.98 -18.31 25.84
N ILE A 15 2.25 -18.41 24.74
CA ILE A 15 1.23 -19.46 24.47
C ILE A 15 1.74 -20.58 23.56
N TYR A 16 3.05 -20.59 23.28
CA TYR A 16 3.70 -21.50 22.36
C TYR A 16 4.55 -22.52 23.10
N GLU A 17 4.61 -23.72 22.54
CA GLU A 17 5.44 -24.83 22.99
C GLU A 17 6.20 -25.38 21.79
N ILE A 18 7.49 -25.59 21.94
CA ILE A 18 8.33 -26.24 20.93
C ILE A 18 8.81 -27.57 21.48
N ASP A 19 8.61 -28.62 20.70
CA ASP A 19 9.19 -29.92 20.95
C ASP A 19 10.43 -30.05 20.05
N LEU A 20 11.61 -30.02 20.68
CA LEU A 20 12.88 -30.05 19.96
C LEU A 20 13.19 -31.42 19.36
N GLU A 21 12.64 -32.51 19.92
CA GLU A 21 12.83 -33.86 19.38
C GLU A 21 11.85 -34.14 18.24
N ALA A 22 10.58 -33.75 18.41
CA ALA A 22 9.56 -33.94 17.38
C ALA A 22 9.65 -32.92 16.23
N GLY A 23 10.41 -31.83 16.41
CA GLY A 23 10.50 -30.75 15.42
C GLY A 23 9.18 -29.99 15.26
N GLU A 24 8.38 -29.90 16.33
CA GLU A 24 7.03 -29.36 16.27
C GLU A 24 6.88 -28.07 17.07
N LEU A 25 6.31 -27.05 16.42
CA LEU A 25 5.80 -25.87 17.10
C LEU A 25 4.31 -26.05 17.38
N ARG A 26 3.86 -25.76 18.60
CA ARG A 26 2.46 -25.85 19.04
C ARG A 26 2.00 -24.54 19.68
N LYS A 27 0.71 -24.26 19.56
CA LYS A 27 0.02 -23.11 20.17
C LYS A 27 -1.23 -23.60 20.87
N GLY A 28 -1.26 -23.54 22.20
CA GLY A 28 -2.35 -24.11 23.00
C GLY A 28 -2.67 -25.57 22.65
N GLY A 29 -1.64 -26.41 22.48
CA GLY A 29 -1.76 -27.83 22.14
C GLY A 29 -2.01 -28.15 20.65
N ARG A 30 -2.21 -27.15 19.78
CA ARG A 30 -2.40 -27.37 18.33
C ARG A 30 -1.10 -27.13 17.55
N LYS A 31 -0.78 -28.01 16.60
CA LYS A 31 0.41 -27.88 15.73
C LYS A 31 0.30 -26.61 14.87
N VAL A 32 1.38 -25.83 14.85
CA VAL A 32 1.57 -24.65 14.00
C VAL A 32 2.58 -25.03 12.93
N SER A 33 2.17 -24.92 11.67
CA SER A 33 3.05 -25.25 10.54
C SER A 33 4.17 -24.22 10.42
N LEU A 34 5.42 -24.67 10.45
CA LEU A 34 6.61 -23.87 10.19
C LEU A 34 7.57 -24.73 9.36
N GLN A 35 8.05 -24.18 8.25
CA GLN A 35 8.98 -24.89 7.37
C GLN A 35 10.31 -25.14 8.08
N GLU A 36 11.05 -26.15 7.65
CA GLU A 36 12.23 -26.68 8.34
C GLU A 36 13.30 -25.60 8.61
N GLN A 37 13.71 -24.84 7.61
CA GLN A 37 14.74 -23.81 7.79
C GLN A 37 14.30 -22.66 8.72
N PRO A 38 13.08 -22.07 8.58
CA PRO A 38 12.54 -21.17 9.60
C PRO A 38 12.41 -21.79 11.00
N PHE A 39 12.08 -23.08 11.11
CA PHE A 39 12.01 -23.77 12.40
C PHE A 39 13.39 -23.86 13.06
N GLN A 40 14.43 -24.21 12.31
CA GLN A 40 15.80 -24.26 12.82
C GLN A 40 16.32 -22.88 13.27
N VAL A 41 15.98 -21.81 12.52
CA VAL A 41 16.28 -20.43 12.94
C VAL A 41 15.58 -20.11 14.27
N LEU A 42 14.30 -20.46 14.43
CA LEU A 42 13.56 -20.26 15.67
C LEU A 42 14.18 -21.03 16.85
N VAL A 43 14.57 -22.29 16.65
CA VAL A 43 15.26 -23.09 17.68
C VAL A 43 16.56 -22.41 18.13
N LEU A 44 17.36 -21.90 17.20
CA LEU A 44 18.61 -21.22 17.55
C LEU A 44 18.37 -19.93 18.33
N LEU A 45 17.31 -19.18 18.00
CA LEU A 45 16.91 -17.98 18.73
C LEU A 45 16.38 -18.30 20.13
N LEU A 46 15.60 -19.38 20.29
CA LEU A 46 15.05 -19.81 21.58
C LEU A 46 16.13 -20.35 22.51
N THR A 47 17.07 -21.13 21.99
CA THR A 47 18.20 -21.66 22.79
C THR A 47 19.19 -20.57 23.22
N ASN A 48 19.17 -19.41 22.55
CA ASN A 48 19.95 -18.22 22.89
C ASN A 48 19.05 -17.06 23.35
N HIS A 49 17.90 -17.35 23.95
CA HIS A 49 16.93 -16.33 24.33
C HIS A 49 17.56 -15.25 25.24
N GLY A 50 17.12 -14.00 25.06
CA GLY A 50 17.68 -12.82 25.71
C GLY A 50 19.04 -12.35 25.16
N ARG A 51 19.75 -13.15 24.34
CA ARG A 51 21.02 -12.79 23.72
C ARG A 51 20.85 -12.46 22.23
N LEU A 52 21.71 -11.58 21.72
CA LEU A 52 21.80 -11.33 20.29
C LEU A 52 22.45 -12.54 19.61
N VAL A 53 21.74 -13.14 18.66
CA VAL A 53 22.30 -14.11 17.71
C VAL A 53 22.71 -13.34 16.46
N ALA A 54 24.01 -13.31 16.18
CA ALA A 54 24.58 -12.54 15.08
C ALA A 54 24.23 -13.16 13.72
N ARG A 55 24.18 -12.36 12.65
CA ARG A 55 23.93 -12.85 11.29
C ARG A 55 24.99 -13.85 10.83
N GLU A 56 26.24 -13.61 11.16
CA GLU A 56 27.37 -14.48 10.81
C GLU A 56 27.30 -15.83 11.54
N GLU A 57 26.70 -15.85 12.74
CA GLU A 57 26.42 -17.09 13.47
C GLU A 57 25.25 -17.86 12.85
N LEU A 58 24.17 -17.18 12.49
CA LEU A 58 23.03 -17.77 11.77
C LEU A 58 23.47 -18.37 10.43
N GLN A 59 24.28 -17.64 9.65
CA GLN A 59 24.83 -18.11 8.39
C GLN A 59 25.66 -19.36 8.58
N ARG A 60 26.67 -19.31 9.45
CA ARG A 60 27.58 -20.44 9.69
C ARG A 60 26.89 -21.70 10.22
N ARG A 61 25.82 -21.56 11.01
CA ARG A 61 25.13 -22.71 11.60
C ARG A 61 24.03 -23.29 10.72
N LEU A 62 23.37 -22.47 9.89
CA LEU A 62 22.12 -22.84 9.21
C LEU A 62 22.15 -22.69 7.67
N TRP A 63 23.22 -22.10 7.11
CA TRP A 63 23.44 -21.99 5.67
C TRP A 63 24.76 -22.69 5.28
N PRO A 64 24.69 -23.93 4.79
CA PRO A 64 25.84 -24.63 4.19
C PRO A 64 26.51 -23.81 3.07
N ALA A 65 27.82 -23.99 2.88
CA ALA A 65 28.62 -23.23 1.90
C ALA A 65 28.18 -23.42 0.43
N ASP A 66 27.36 -24.45 0.16
CA ASP A 66 26.77 -24.82 -1.11
C ASP A 66 25.32 -24.32 -1.29
N THR A 67 24.82 -23.44 -0.42
CA THR A 67 23.48 -22.85 -0.56
C THR A 67 23.47 -21.77 -1.65
N PHE A 68 22.79 -22.02 -2.77
CA PHE A 68 22.71 -21.12 -3.94
C PHE A 68 21.76 -19.92 -3.79
N VAL A 69 21.06 -19.79 -2.66
CA VAL A 69 20.13 -18.67 -2.40
C VAL A 69 20.83 -17.59 -1.60
N ASP A 70 20.58 -16.33 -1.96
CA ASP A 70 21.05 -15.15 -1.20
C ASP A 70 20.73 -15.30 0.30
N PHE A 71 21.77 -15.29 1.12
CA PHE A 71 21.69 -15.53 2.57
C PHE A 71 20.79 -14.48 3.26
N ASP A 72 20.92 -13.20 2.91
CA ASP A 72 20.15 -12.14 3.53
C ASP A 72 18.67 -12.24 3.15
N LEU A 73 18.37 -12.54 1.88
CA LEU A 73 17.00 -12.79 1.42
C LEU A 73 16.41 -14.04 2.11
N GLY A 74 17.18 -15.11 2.23
CA GLY A 74 16.80 -16.35 2.89
C GLY A 74 16.49 -16.15 4.37
N LEU A 75 17.38 -15.46 5.09
CA LEU A 75 17.24 -15.19 6.52
C LEU A 75 16.06 -14.24 6.79
N ASN A 76 15.89 -13.19 5.99
CA ASN A 76 14.74 -12.28 6.11
C ASN A 76 13.42 -13.02 5.85
N THR A 77 13.39 -13.92 4.86
CA THR A 77 12.23 -14.77 4.58
C THR A 77 11.94 -15.73 5.74
N ALA A 78 12.97 -16.32 6.34
CA ALA A 78 12.82 -17.21 7.49
C ALA A 78 12.25 -16.47 8.71
N ILE A 79 12.81 -15.30 9.05
CA ILE A 79 12.31 -14.46 10.15
C ILE A 79 10.88 -13.99 9.89
N LYS A 80 10.55 -13.61 8.64
CA LYS A 80 9.17 -13.26 8.27
C LYS A 80 8.21 -14.43 8.51
N LYS A 81 8.59 -15.65 8.13
CA LYS A 81 7.78 -16.87 8.36
C LYS A 81 7.62 -17.18 9.84
N ILE A 82 8.67 -17.04 10.63
CA ILE A 82 8.59 -17.21 12.09
C ILE A 82 7.66 -16.18 12.70
N ARG A 83 7.81 -14.90 12.34
CA ARG A 83 6.93 -13.83 12.82
C ARG A 83 5.47 -14.08 12.47
N THR A 84 5.18 -14.52 11.25
CA THR A 84 3.84 -14.93 10.85
C THR A 84 3.31 -16.08 11.71
N ALA A 85 4.12 -17.12 11.98
CA ALA A 85 3.71 -18.26 12.81
C ALA A 85 3.46 -17.87 14.29
N LEU A 86 4.26 -16.94 14.82
CA LEU A 86 4.16 -16.44 16.19
C LEU A 86 3.17 -15.27 16.36
N GLY A 87 2.66 -14.70 15.26
CA GLY A 87 1.86 -13.48 15.29
C GLY A 87 2.65 -12.26 15.79
N ASP A 88 3.93 -12.21 15.44
CA ASP A 88 4.90 -11.21 15.86
C ASP A 88 5.11 -10.13 14.78
N SER A 89 5.55 -8.93 15.15
CA SER A 89 5.79 -7.78 14.24
C SER A 89 7.24 -7.31 14.31
N ALA A 90 7.78 -6.80 13.20
CA ALA A 90 9.12 -6.22 13.19
C ALA A 90 9.15 -4.81 13.84
N GLU A 91 8.04 -4.08 13.71
CA GLU A 91 7.83 -2.71 14.19
C GLU A 91 7.46 -2.67 15.68
N ASN A 92 6.78 -3.71 16.17
CA ASN A 92 6.43 -3.88 17.58
C ASN A 92 6.67 -5.33 18.03
N PRO A 93 7.96 -5.71 18.23
CA PRO A 93 8.33 -7.08 18.50
C PRO A 93 7.90 -7.51 19.91
N ARG A 94 7.26 -8.68 19.99
CA ARG A 94 6.92 -9.38 21.23
C ARG A 94 7.82 -10.59 21.45
N PHE A 95 8.27 -11.21 20.37
CA PHE A 95 9.11 -12.40 20.42
C PHE A 95 10.50 -12.17 19.83
N ILE A 96 10.59 -11.58 18.63
CA ILE A 96 11.85 -11.42 17.91
C ILE A 96 12.14 -9.94 17.64
N GLU A 97 13.10 -9.39 18.36
CA GLU A 97 13.66 -8.06 18.10
C GLU A 97 14.68 -8.12 16.95
N THR A 98 14.54 -7.24 15.96
CA THR A 98 15.56 -7.04 14.92
C THR A 98 16.57 -6.00 15.40
N LEU A 99 17.85 -6.36 15.42
CA LEU A 99 18.96 -5.41 15.64
C LEU A 99 19.61 -5.11 14.27
N PRO A 100 19.38 -3.92 13.68
CA PRO A 100 19.80 -3.61 12.32
C PRO A 100 21.28 -3.91 12.07
N ARG A 101 21.57 -4.61 10.97
CA ARG A 101 22.92 -5.03 10.53
C ARG A 101 23.68 -5.94 11.51
N ARG A 102 23.07 -6.36 12.62
CA ARG A 102 23.72 -7.17 13.65
C ARG A 102 23.11 -8.57 13.77
N GLY A 103 21.79 -8.68 13.78
CA GLY A 103 21.10 -9.98 13.90
C GLY A 103 19.77 -9.88 14.63
N TYR A 104 19.41 -10.95 15.34
CA TYR A 104 18.10 -11.09 15.96
C TYR A 104 18.22 -11.50 17.42
N ARG A 105 17.28 -11.06 18.25
CA ARG A 105 17.19 -11.42 19.66
C ARG A 105 15.80 -11.92 19.99
N PHE A 106 15.71 -13.07 20.65
CA PHE A 106 14.45 -13.54 21.20
C PHE A 106 14.21 -12.88 22.56
N ILE A 107 13.20 -12.02 22.67
CA ILE A 107 12.99 -11.12 23.82
C ILE A 107 11.91 -11.62 24.80
N CYS A 108 11.11 -12.61 24.40
CA CYS A 108 10.11 -13.22 25.28
C CYS A 108 10.78 -14.23 26.22
N PRO A 109 10.40 -14.28 27.52
CA PRO A 109 10.87 -15.31 28.44
C PRO A 109 10.60 -16.73 27.92
N VAL A 110 11.61 -17.60 28.05
CA VAL A 110 11.54 -19.01 27.66
C VAL A 110 11.73 -19.88 28.89
N GLU A 111 10.81 -20.82 29.08
CA GLU A 111 10.85 -21.82 30.14
C GLU A 111 11.20 -23.19 29.53
N GLU A 112 12.21 -23.86 30.06
CA GLU A 112 12.56 -25.21 29.67
C GLU A 112 11.79 -26.21 30.54
N ILE A 113 10.86 -26.94 29.93
CA ILE A 113 10.05 -27.95 30.60
C ILE A 113 10.74 -29.29 30.42
N SER A 114 11.62 -29.63 31.35
CA SER A 114 12.18 -30.97 31.45
C SER A 114 11.09 -31.91 31.96
N SER A 115 10.73 -32.93 31.18
CA SER A 115 9.86 -34.00 31.65
C SER A 115 10.61 -34.92 32.62
N ALA A 116 10.82 -34.45 33.85
CA ALA A 116 11.13 -35.32 34.98
C ALA A 116 9.81 -35.93 35.49
N LEU A 117 9.55 -37.18 35.11
CA LEU A 117 8.46 -37.98 35.64
C LEU A 117 8.46 -37.98 37.18
N ASN A 118 7.30 -37.71 37.77
CA ASN A 118 6.78 -38.29 39.02
C ASN A 118 7.77 -38.39 40.20
N GLN A 119 7.69 -37.43 41.15
CA GLN A 119 7.84 -37.68 42.59
C GLN A 119 7.62 -36.38 43.41
N ALA A 120 6.45 -36.23 44.02
CA ALA A 120 6.26 -35.53 45.30
C ALA A 120 4.80 -35.66 45.75
N GLN A 121 4.50 -36.74 46.47
CA GLN A 121 3.37 -36.82 47.40
C GLN A 121 3.51 -35.72 48.47
N PRO A 122 2.43 -35.01 48.85
CA PRO A 122 2.36 -34.41 50.17
C PRO A 122 1.89 -35.48 51.15
N ALA A 123 2.81 -35.96 51.98
CA ALA A 123 2.48 -36.68 53.21
C ALA A 123 1.85 -35.69 54.20
N ILE A 124 0.65 -36.02 54.71
CA ILE A 124 0.10 -35.44 55.94
C ILE A 124 0.19 -36.53 57.02
N PRO A 125 0.56 -36.20 58.27
CA PRO A 125 1.06 -37.17 59.24
C PRO A 125 -0.02 -38.01 59.88
N THR A 126 0.41 -39.19 60.30
CA THR A 126 -0.32 -40.22 61.04
C THR A 126 -0.80 -39.70 62.41
N LEU A 127 -2.10 -39.84 62.69
CA LEU A 127 -2.60 -40.06 64.05
C LEU A 127 -3.40 -41.36 64.03
N GLY A 128 -2.87 -42.35 64.75
CA GLY A 128 -3.50 -43.64 64.92
C GLY A 128 -4.59 -43.60 65.99
N GLN A 129 -5.61 -44.41 65.75
CA GLN A 129 -6.23 -45.39 66.67
C GLN A 129 -7.77 -45.36 66.73
N THR A 130 -8.28 -46.58 66.55
CA THR A 130 -9.55 -47.19 67.01
C THR A 130 -10.85 -46.94 66.23
N ALA A 131 -11.40 -48.05 65.74
CA ALA A 131 -12.78 -48.29 65.29
C ALA A 131 -13.75 -48.39 66.52
N PRO A 132 -15.05 -48.76 66.41
CA PRO A 132 -15.89 -49.01 65.22
C PRO A 132 -17.34 -48.43 65.28
N ALA A 133 -18.10 -48.65 64.20
CA ALA A 133 -19.54 -48.95 64.11
C ALA A 133 -20.63 -47.97 64.62
N ALA A 134 -21.61 -47.78 63.72
CA ALA A 134 -23.05 -47.58 63.95
C ALA A 134 -23.53 -46.36 64.75
N SER A 135 -24.34 -45.50 64.12
CA SER A 135 -25.79 -45.54 64.30
C SER A 135 -26.49 -44.44 63.48
N ALA A 136 -27.72 -44.74 63.11
CA ALA A 136 -28.61 -43.92 62.32
C ALA A 136 -29.33 -42.85 63.16
N ALA A 137 -29.76 -41.78 62.47
CA ALA A 137 -30.96 -40.95 62.65
C ALA A 137 -30.61 -39.47 62.45
N ARG A 138 -31.40 -38.61 61.80
CA ARG A 138 -32.72 -38.65 61.14
C ARG A 138 -32.85 -37.30 60.40
N VAL A 139 -33.60 -37.26 59.29
CA VAL A 139 -34.69 -36.31 58.97
C VAL A 139 -34.96 -36.30 57.45
N SER A 140 -36.03 -37.04 57.10
CA SER A 140 -37.10 -36.77 56.12
C SER A 140 -36.82 -36.58 54.62
N TYR A 141 -36.80 -37.71 53.90
CA TYR A 141 -37.19 -37.83 52.48
C TYR A 141 -38.66 -38.26 52.38
N LYS A 142 -39.60 -37.31 52.49
CA LYS A 142 -41.00 -37.50 52.06
C LYS A 142 -41.51 -36.17 51.52
N LYS A 143 -42.03 -36.22 50.29
CA LYS A 143 -42.38 -35.16 49.34
C LYS A 143 -41.15 -34.74 48.51
N LEU A 144 -41.03 -35.04 47.22
CA LEU A 144 -42.07 -35.36 46.25
C LEU A 144 -41.41 -35.98 45.00
N LEU A 145 -41.80 -37.21 44.65
CA LEU A 145 -41.71 -37.75 43.29
C LEU A 145 -43.12 -38.18 42.89
N LEU A 146 -43.46 -37.86 41.63
CA LEU A 146 -44.62 -38.27 40.84
C LEU A 146 -46.02 -37.73 41.22
N ALA A 147 -46.40 -36.63 40.56
CA ALA A 147 -47.61 -36.58 39.75
C ALA A 147 -47.22 -35.84 38.45
N LEU A 148 -47.01 -36.61 37.38
CA LEU A 148 -47.92 -36.71 36.23
C LEU A 148 -47.71 -35.58 35.22
N GLY A 149 -47.45 -36.01 33.98
CA GLY A 149 -47.32 -35.14 32.83
C GLY A 149 -48.57 -34.30 32.55
N LEU A 150 -48.36 -33.34 31.66
CA LEU A 150 -49.34 -32.44 31.04
C LEU A 150 -49.93 -31.34 31.93
N ALA A 151 -49.10 -30.35 32.22
CA ALA A 151 -49.35 -28.94 31.93
C ALA A 151 -47.96 -28.27 31.95
N GLY A 152 -47.27 -28.06 30.82
CA GLY A 152 -47.76 -27.23 29.73
C GLY A 152 -47.73 -25.78 30.20
N VAL A 153 -46.58 -25.11 29.99
CA VAL A 153 -46.32 -23.68 30.23
C VAL A 153 -45.79 -23.33 31.64
N LEU A 154 -44.62 -22.67 31.66
CA LEU A 154 -43.86 -22.04 32.77
C LEU A 154 -42.68 -22.84 33.36
N MET A 155 -41.49 -22.28 33.14
CA MET A 155 -40.17 -22.59 33.71
C MET A 155 -39.28 -23.57 32.92
N ALA A 156 -38.98 -23.20 31.67
CA ALA A 156 -37.70 -23.49 31.03
C ALA A 156 -36.93 -22.17 30.91
N GLY A 157 -35.90 -21.96 31.74
CA GLY A 157 -35.07 -20.77 31.75
C GLY A 157 -33.59 -21.13 31.82
N GLY A 158 -32.86 -20.86 30.73
CA GLY A 158 -31.40 -20.95 30.59
C GLY A 158 -30.92 -22.37 30.26
N ILE A 159 -30.35 -22.71 29.11
CA ILE A 159 -29.58 -21.96 28.14
C ILE A 159 -29.96 -22.54 26.76
N VAL A 160 -30.73 -21.78 25.99
CA VAL A 160 -30.91 -22.02 24.55
C VAL A 160 -30.16 -20.90 23.84
N SER A 161 -29.16 -21.30 23.05
CA SER A 161 -28.44 -20.45 22.10
C SER A 161 -29.43 -19.96 21.02
N LEU A 162 -30.21 -18.94 21.37
CA LEU A 162 -30.96 -18.14 20.41
C LEU A 162 -29.96 -17.46 19.48
N HIS A 163 -30.10 -17.72 18.17
CA HIS A 163 -29.61 -16.82 17.15
C HIS A 163 -30.22 -15.44 17.42
N ARG A 164 -29.49 -14.59 18.15
CA ARG A 164 -29.86 -13.19 18.36
C ARG A 164 -29.68 -12.46 17.03
N THR A 165 -30.75 -12.36 16.25
CA THR A 165 -31.06 -11.09 15.57
C THR A 165 -31.43 -10.09 16.66
N GLY A 166 -30.44 -9.62 17.41
CA GLY A 166 -30.62 -8.87 18.65
C GLY A 166 -31.07 -7.44 18.39
N ALA A 167 -31.95 -6.92 19.25
CA ALA A 167 -32.22 -5.49 19.33
C ALA A 167 -30.90 -4.69 19.45
N PRO A 168 -30.87 -3.42 18.98
CA PRO A 168 -29.70 -2.54 19.13
C PRO A 168 -29.18 -2.51 20.56
N ARG A 169 -27.86 -2.37 20.73
CA ARG A 169 -27.26 -2.21 22.06
C ARG A 169 -27.78 -0.94 22.71
N THR A 170 -27.98 -0.99 24.01
CA THR A 170 -28.30 0.20 24.81
C THR A 170 -27.10 1.14 24.86
N ARG A 171 -27.34 2.43 25.10
CA ARG A 171 -26.28 3.44 25.24
C ARG A 171 -25.25 3.06 26.32
N ALA A 172 -25.71 2.58 27.47
CA ALA A 172 -24.83 2.17 28.57
C ALA A 172 -23.95 0.96 28.19
N GLU A 173 -24.44 0.05 27.35
CA GLU A 173 -23.61 -1.03 26.80
C GLU A 173 -22.57 -0.50 25.83
N LEU A 174 -22.93 0.42 24.93
CA LEU A 174 -22.01 1.02 23.97
C LEU A 174 -20.88 1.81 24.64
N GLU A 175 -21.19 2.54 25.72
CA GLU A 175 -20.20 3.27 26.53
C GLU A 175 -19.18 2.31 27.17
N ARG A 176 -19.62 1.17 27.70
CA ARG A 176 -18.71 0.15 28.28
C ARG A 176 -17.76 -0.48 27.27
N LEU A 177 -18.13 -0.49 25.99
CA LEU A 177 -17.30 -1.07 24.93
C LEU A 177 -16.15 -0.15 24.51
N GLY A 178 -16.21 1.15 24.86
CA GLY A 178 -15.23 2.16 24.47
C GLY A 178 -15.00 2.19 22.96
N ASP A 179 -13.85 2.68 22.50
CA ASP A 179 -13.53 2.81 21.07
C ASP A 179 -13.50 1.47 20.32
N ARG A 180 -13.25 0.38 21.06
CA ARG A 180 -13.21 -0.97 20.52
C ARG A 180 -14.54 -1.40 19.89
N GLY A 181 -15.68 -0.92 20.41
CA GLY A 181 -17.00 -1.21 19.86
C GLY A 181 -17.47 -2.66 19.98
N THR A 182 -16.67 -3.54 20.58
CA THR A 182 -17.00 -4.94 20.87
C THR A 182 -16.23 -5.45 22.09
N ALA A 183 -16.87 -6.32 22.87
CA ALA A 183 -16.23 -7.05 23.97
C ALA A 183 -15.67 -8.40 23.48
N ASP A 184 -16.03 -8.83 22.26
CA ASP A 184 -15.59 -10.08 21.69
C ASP A 184 -14.18 -9.93 21.09
N ASN A 185 -13.23 -10.67 21.65
CA ASN A 185 -11.85 -10.65 21.20
C ASN A 185 -11.67 -11.17 19.78
N THR A 186 -12.41 -12.22 19.41
CA THR A 186 -12.37 -12.82 18.09
C THR A 186 -12.89 -11.83 17.04
N ALA A 187 -14.02 -11.17 17.31
CA ALA A 187 -14.58 -10.15 16.44
C ALA A 187 -13.60 -8.99 16.21
N TYR A 188 -12.94 -8.52 17.27
CA TYR A 188 -11.96 -7.44 17.17
C TYR A 188 -10.71 -7.82 16.36
N GLU A 189 -10.18 -9.04 16.53
CA GLU A 189 -9.04 -9.51 15.76
C GLU A 189 -9.35 -9.60 14.26
N PHE A 190 -10.52 -10.14 13.92
CA PHE A 190 -10.98 -10.16 12.53
C PHE A 190 -11.19 -8.75 11.97
N TYR A 191 -11.75 -7.83 12.75
CA TYR A 191 -11.87 -6.43 12.35
C TYR A 191 -10.51 -5.78 12.04
N LYS A 192 -9.51 -5.96 12.90
CA LYS A 192 -8.16 -5.41 12.65
C LYS A 192 -7.56 -5.95 11.36
N LYS A 193 -7.67 -7.26 11.11
CA LYS A 193 -7.22 -7.87 9.84
C LYS A 193 -7.96 -7.27 8.64
N GLY A 194 -9.27 -7.06 8.75
CA GLY A 194 -10.06 -6.39 7.72
C GLY A 194 -9.57 -4.97 7.44
N ARG A 195 -9.28 -4.18 8.48
CA ARG A 195 -8.72 -2.83 8.34
C ARG A 195 -7.32 -2.82 7.70
N MET A 196 -6.47 -3.79 8.05
CA MET A 196 -5.14 -3.93 7.45
C MET A 196 -5.20 -4.33 5.97
N ALA A 197 -6.14 -5.20 5.60
CA ALA A 197 -6.32 -5.64 4.22
C ALA A 197 -6.95 -4.57 3.31
N LEU A 198 -7.86 -3.75 3.85
CA LEU A 198 -8.68 -2.80 3.08
C LEU A 198 -7.90 -1.90 2.10
N PRO A 199 -6.70 -1.35 2.41
CA PRO A 199 -5.92 -0.55 1.47
C PRO A 199 -5.41 -1.31 0.23
N GLY A 200 -5.19 -2.63 0.31
CA GLY A 200 -4.63 -3.42 -0.79
C GLY A 200 -5.56 -4.47 -1.38
N ASN A 201 -6.36 -5.14 -0.56
CA ASN A 201 -7.15 -6.31 -0.94
C ASN A 201 -8.58 -6.23 -0.39
N ALA A 202 -9.53 -5.87 -1.27
CA ALA A 202 -10.94 -5.72 -0.89
C ALA A 202 -11.61 -7.07 -0.58
N ASP A 203 -11.24 -8.16 -1.27
CA ASP A 203 -11.81 -9.49 -1.02
C ASP A 203 -11.46 -10.00 0.38
N GLU A 204 -10.17 -9.89 0.73
CA GLU A 204 -9.71 -10.26 2.06
C GLU A 204 -10.37 -9.39 3.12
N ALA A 205 -10.45 -8.07 2.91
CA ALA A 205 -11.12 -7.17 3.85
C ALA A 205 -12.59 -7.57 4.09
N ILE A 206 -13.34 -7.85 3.02
CA ILE A 206 -14.73 -8.34 3.08
C ILE A 206 -14.80 -9.62 3.92
N GLN A 207 -13.95 -10.60 3.62
CA GLN A 207 -13.94 -11.87 4.35
C GLN A 207 -13.67 -11.66 5.84
N GLN A 208 -12.68 -10.84 6.20
CA GLN A 208 -12.33 -10.60 7.60
C GLN A 208 -13.45 -9.86 8.33
N PHE A 209 -14.07 -8.83 7.74
CA PHE A 209 -15.21 -8.15 8.38
C PHE A 209 -16.43 -9.07 8.53
N GLN A 210 -16.69 -9.96 7.57
CA GLN A 210 -17.75 -10.96 7.70
C GLN A 210 -17.48 -11.93 8.87
N GLN A 211 -16.23 -12.36 9.07
CA GLN A 211 -15.88 -13.17 10.24
C GLN A 211 -16.03 -12.40 11.55
N ALA A 212 -15.71 -11.10 11.55
CA ALA A 212 -15.93 -10.23 12.71
C ALA A 212 -17.42 -10.16 13.08
N LEU A 213 -18.29 -9.98 12.08
CA LEU A 213 -19.74 -9.90 12.27
C LEU A 213 -20.38 -11.27 12.57
N LYS A 214 -19.75 -12.37 12.20
CA LYS A 214 -20.17 -13.71 12.62
C LYS A 214 -19.92 -13.93 14.11
N ALA A 215 -18.81 -13.41 14.64
CA ALA A 215 -18.50 -13.45 16.07
C ALA A 215 -19.37 -12.45 16.87
N ASP A 216 -19.55 -11.24 16.35
CA ASP A 216 -20.40 -10.21 16.96
C ASP A 216 -21.29 -9.50 15.92
N PRO A 217 -22.55 -9.96 15.74
CA PRO A 217 -23.47 -9.39 14.76
C PRO A 217 -23.85 -7.92 15.02
N LEU A 218 -23.61 -7.40 16.23
CA LEU A 218 -23.89 -6.02 16.62
C LEU A 218 -22.64 -5.13 16.56
N TYR A 219 -21.52 -5.62 16.02
CA TYR A 219 -20.28 -4.85 15.91
C TYR A 219 -20.35 -3.82 14.77
N THR A 220 -20.94 -2.67 15.06
CA THR A 220 -21.24 -1.61 14.07
C THR A 220 -20.01 -1.05 13.38
N VAL A 221 -18.87 -0.96 14.06
CA VAL A 221 -17.59 -0.51 13.47
C VAL A 221 -17.10 -1.49 12.39
N ALA A 222 -17.22 -2.80 12.62
CA ALA A 222 -16.91 -3.81 11.60
C ALA A 222 -17.93 -3.81 10.45
N ARG A 223 -19.19 -3.52 10.74
CA ARG A 223 -20.23 -3.38 9.71
C ARG A 223 -19.99 -2.19 8.79
N GLY A 224 -19.60 -1.04 9.35
CA GLY A 224 -19.14 0.11 8.56
C GLY A 224 -17.91 -0.25 7.72
N GLY A 225 -16.91 -0.92 8.31
CA GLY A 225 -15.74 -1.42 7.57
C GLY A 225 -16.10 -2.36 6.41
N LEU A 226 -17.09 -3.22 6.58
CA LEU A 226 -17.61 -4.09 5.51
C LEU A 226 -18.21 -3.27 4.36
N GLY A 227 -19.01 -2.24 4.68
CA GLY A 227 -19.55 -1.33 3.66
C GLY A 227 -18.46 -0.58 2.89
N GLU A 228 -17.41 -0.12 3.57
CA GLU A 228 -16.24 0.48 2.92
C GLU A 228 -15.55 -0.50 1.95
N ALA A 229 -15.40 -1.77 2.37
CA ALA A 229 -14.78 -2.80 1.54
C ALA A 229 -15.63 -3.13 0.30
N TYR A 230 -16.95 -3.14 0.44
CA TYR A 230 -17.87 -3.27 -0.70
C TYR A 230 -17.79 -2.07 -1.65
N MET A 231 -17.68 -0.84 -1.15
CA MET A 231 -17.46 0.32 -2.03
C MET A 231 -16.13 0.24 -2.75
N LYS A 232 -15.08 -0.26 -2.10
CA LYS A 232 -13.80 -0.51 -2.78
C LYS A 232 -13.95 -1.53 -3.90
N LYS A 233 -14.70 -2.62 -3.68
CA LYS A 233 -15.02 -3.59 -4.72
C LYS A 233 -15.77 -2.96 -5.89
N TYR A 234 -16.81 -2.17 -5.59
CA TYR A 234 -17.58 -1.47 -6.61
C TYR A 234 -16.70 -0.56 -7.48
N LYS A 235 -15.77 0.21 -6.88
CA LYS A 235 -14.84 1.07 -7.63
C LYS A 235 -13.97 0.31 -8.65
N THR A 236 -13.68 -0.96 -8.39
CA THR A 236 -12.82 -1.77 -9.26
C THR A 236 -13.61 -2.62 -10.24
N THR A 237 -14.78 -3.13 -9.84
CA THR A 237 -15.55 -4.07 -10.67
C THR A 237 -16.75 -3.46 -11.38
N HIS A 238 -17.21 -2.28 -10.93
CA HIS A 238 -18.43 -1.61 -11.40
C HIS A 238 -19.71 -2.46 -11.31
N GLN A 239 -19.72 -3.52 -10.50
CA GLN A 239 -20.89 -4.37 -10.32
C GLN A 239 -21.83 -3.81 -9.25
N ASP A 240 -23.08 -3.56 -9.64
CA ASP A 240 -24.10 -2.94 -8.79
C ASP A 240 -24.44 -3.72 -7.51
N GLU A 241 -24.20 -5.03 -7.48
CA GLU A 241 -24.37 -5.84 -6.28
C GLU A 241 -23.52 -5.30 -5.11
N TRP A 242 -22.27 -4.89 -5.36
CA TRP A 242 -21.40 -4.35 -4.32
C TRP A 242 -21.87 -2.98 -3.84
N LYS A 243 -22.41 -2.15 -4.74
CA LYS A 243 -23.03 -0.88 -4.40
C LYS A 243 -24.22 -1.09 -3.46
N THR A 244 -25.13 -2.02 -3.77
CA THR A 244 -26.28 -2.33 -2.92
C THR A 244 -25.85 -2.87 -1.56
N LYS A 245 -24.94 -3.85 -1.53
CA LYS A 245 -24.41 -4.40 -0.27
C LYS A 245 -23.72 -3.34 0.60
N ALA A 246 -22.99 -2.42 -0.02
CA ALA A 246 -22.37 -1.31 0.70
C ALA A 246 -23.41 -0.41 1.36
N GLN A 247 -24.43 -0.01 0.61
CA GLN A 247 -25.50 0.85 1.13
C GLN A 247 -26.19 0.22 2.34
N ASP A 248 -26.55 -1.06 2.23
CA ASP A 248 -27.21 -1.81 3.30
C ASP A 248 -26.32 -1.92 4.54
N ALA A 249 -25.03 -2.26 4.35
CA ALA A 249 -24.08 -2.37 5.45
C ALA A 249 -23.86 -1.03 6.17
N CYS A 250 -23.70 0.07 5.42
CA CYS A 250 -23.52 1.40 6.00
C CYS A 250 -24.78 1.87 6.77
N LYS A 251 -25.98 1.70 6.20
CA LYS A 251 -27.25 2.07 6.86
C LYS A 251 -27.46 1.27 8.14
N GLN A 252 -27.29 -0.05 8.07
CA GLN A 252 -27.41 -0.91 9.25
C GLN A 252 -26.39 -0.54 10.33
N ALA A 253 -25.17 -0.09 9.97
CA ALA A 253 -24.18 0.35 10.95
C ALA A 253 -24.66 1.60 11.71
N VAL A 254 -25.33 2.54 11.04
CA VAL A 254 -25.95 3.73 11.66
C VAL A 254 -27.16 3.36 12.50
N ASP A 255 -28.06 2.52 11.98
CA ASP A 255 -29.30 2.13 12.67
C ASP A 255 -29.03 1.36 13.98
N LEU A 256 -27.96 0.56 13.99
CA LEU A 256 -27.55 -0.21 15.17
C LEU A 256 -26.81 0.63 16.22
N ASP A 257 -26.10 1.68 15.80
CA ASP A 257 -25.34 2.58 16.68
C ASP A 257 -25.07 3.94 16.00
N PHE A 258 -25.96 4.91 16.23
CA PHE A 258 -25.80 6.28 15.74
C PHE A 258 -24.84 7.12 16.60
N THR A 259 -24.35 6.59 17.72
CA THR A 259 -23.44 7.30 18.64
C THR A 259 -21.97 7.13 18.25
N ARG A 260 -21.69 6.41 17.17
CA ARG A 260 -20.34 6.21 16.63
C ARG A 260 -20.19 6.78 15.23
N PRO A 261 -19.01 7.32 14.87
CA PRO A 261 -18.80 7.95 13.58
C PRO A 261 -18.70 6.93 12.43
N ALA A 262 -18.38 5.65 12.70
CA ALA A 262 -18.05 4.66 11.67
C ALA A 262 -19.17 4.44 10.63
N GLY A 263 -20.43 4.37 11.05
CA GLY A 263 -21.56 4.23 10.12
C GLY A 263 -21.75 5.46 9.23
N ARG A 264 -21.61 6.65 9.80
CA ARG A 264 -21.68 7.93 9.06
C ARG A 264 -20.52 8.09 8.09
N ILE A 265 -19.30 7.73 8.50
CA ILE A 265 -18.14 7.70 7.61
C ILE A 265 -18.38 6.73 6.44
N CYS A 266 -18.98 5.57 6.69
CA CYS A 266 -19.33 4.61 5.64
C CYS A 266 -20.31 5.20 4.61
N LEU A 267 -21.39 5.83 5.08
CA LEU A 267 -22.35 6.53 4.20
C LEU A 267 -21.69 7.67 3.42
N GLY A 268 -20.85 8.47 4.08
CA GLY A 268 -20.12 9.54 3.40
C GLY A 268 -19.19 9.02 2.30
N ILE A 269 -18.51 7.89 2.52
CA ILE A 269 -17.68 7.24 1.50
C ILE A 269 -18.55 6.68 0.37
N TYR A 270 -19.68 6.07 0.69
CA TYR A 270 -20.66 5.58 -0.29
C TYR A 270 -21.07 6.71 -1.24
N ASP A 271 -21.52 7.84 -0.70
CA ASP A 271 -21.94 8.99 -1.48
C ASP A 271 -20.80 9.67 -2.23
N HIS A 272 -19.62 9.77 -1.61
CA HIS A 272 -18.43 10.32 -2.27
C HIS A 272 -18.06 9.51 -3.52
N VAL A 273 -18.07 8.18 -3.44
CA VAL A 273 -17.74 7.31 -4.57
C VAL A 273 -18.78 7.40 -5.69
N LEU A 274 -20.06 7.65 -5.37
CA LEU A 274 -21.12 7.83 -6.35
C LEU A 274 -21.22 9.26 -6.91
N GLY A 275 -20.35 10.18 -6.49
CA GLY A 275 -20.35 11.57 -6.93
C GLY A 275 -21.34 12.47 -6.18
N ASN A 276 -22.02 11.96 -5.15
CA ASN A 276 -22.96 12.71 -4.31
C ASN A 276 -22.21 13.54 -3.24
N TYR A 277 -21.27 14.39 -3.67
CA TYR A 277 -20.32 15.05 -2.76
C TYR A 277 -20.98 15.92 -1.69
N LYS A 278 -22.11 16.58 -2.00
CA LYS A 278 -22.87 17.36 -1.01
C LYS A 278 -23.42 16.48 0.12
N GLN A 279 -23.92 15.29 -0.20
CA GLN A 279 -24.41 14.34 0.78
C GLN A 279 -23.23 13.76 1.59
N ALA A 280 -22.14 13.41 0.92
CA ALA A 280 -20.92 12.96 1.58
C ALA A 280 -20.42 13.96 2.65
N VAL A 281 -20.39 15.25 2.30
CA VAL A 281 -20.04 16.33 3.24
C VAL A 281 -20.98 16.36 4.46
N GLN A 282 -22.28 16.13 4.28
CA GLN A 282 -23.23 16.08 5.39
C GLN A 282 -22.92 14.91 6.32
N ASP A 283 -22.76 13.69 5.80
CA ASP A 283 -22.49 12.51 6.62
C ASP A 283 -21.13 12.58 7.32
N PHE A 284 -20.08 13.10 6.67
CA PHE A 284 -18.81 13.36 7.35
C PHE A 284 -18.92 14.46 8.41
N SER A 285 -19.76 15.47 8.20
CA SER A 285 -20.01 16.51 9.22
C SER A 285 -20.74 15.95 10.44
N GLU A 286 -21.70 15.03 10.25
CA GLU A 286 -22.33 14.31 11.35
C GLU A 286 -21.33 13.41 12.08
N ALA A 287 -20.43 12.73 11.36
CA ALA A 287 -19.36 11.96 11.98
C ALA A 287 -18.44 12.85 12.85
N ILE A 288 -18.11 14.06 12.41
CA ILE A 288 -17.30 15.03 13.16
C ILE A 288 -18.05 15.58 14.38
N LYS A 289 -19.38 15.74 14.31
CA LYS A 289 -20.18 16.13 15.49
C LYS A 289 -20.16 15.04 16.56
N ILE A 290 -20.14 13.77 16.15
CA ILE A 290 -20.06 12.62 17.06
C ILE A 290 -18.65 12.53 17.68
N ASP A 291 -17.62 12.67 16.85
CA ASP A 291 -16.21 12.60 17.26
C ASP A 291 -15.43 13.79 16.66
N PRO A 292 -15.30 14.90 17.40
CA PRO A 292 -14.63 16.12 16.94
C PRO A 292 -13.12 15.97 16.69
N GLU A 293 -12.51 14.86 17.10
CA GLU A 293 -11.09 14.55 16.88
C GLU A 293 -10.89 13.51 15.76
N ASN A 294 -11.96 13.12 15.05
CA ASN A 294 -11.90 12.11 14.01
C ASN A 294 -11.19 12.62 12.74
N LYS A 295 -9.87 12.44 12.68
CA LYS A 295 -9.03 12.81 11.53
C LYS A 295 -9.56 12.32 10.20
N ARG A 296 -9.97 11.05 10.16
CA ARG A 296 -10.44 10.41 8.93
C ARG A 296 -11.68 11.11 8.40
N ALA A 297 -12.61 11.52 9.26
CA ALA A 297 -13.79 12.27 8.85
C ALA A 297 -13.43 13.66 8.28
N TYR A 298 -12.49 14.38 8.89
CA TYR A 298 -11.97 15.65 8.33
C TYR A 298 -11.28 15.43 6.98
N GLN A 299 -10.39 14.43 6.86
CA GLN A 299 -9.71 14.11 5.58
C GLN A 299 -10.70 13.82 4.46
N LEU A 300 -11.69 12.94 4.73
CA LEU A 300 -12.68 12.56 3.72
C LEU A 300 -13.62 13.72 3.37
N ARG A 301 -13.97 14.56 4.35
CA ARG A 301 -14.76 15.76 4.09
C ARG A 301 -13.98 16.79 3.29
N ALA A 302 -12.68 16.94 3.53
CA ALA A 302 -11.82 17.81 2.73
C ALA A 302 -11.81 17.40 1.25
N TRP A 303 -11.65 16.10 0.96
CA TRP A 303 -11.75 15.59 -0.41
C TRP A 303 -13.14 15.78 -1.02
N ALA A 304 -14.21 15.61 -0.25
CA ALA A 304 -15.57 15.90 -0.71
C ALA A 304 -15.82 17.41 -0.95
N TYR A 305 -15.20 18.30 -0.15
CA TYR A 305 -15.20 19.74 -0.40
C TYR A 305 -14.46 20.10 -1.68
N GLN A 306 -13.28 19.51 -1.93
CA GLN A 306 -12.53 19.71 -3.18
C GLN A 306 -13.39 19.34 -4.40
N LEU A 307 -14.04 18.17 -4.37
CA LEU A 307 -14.86 17.70 -5.49
C LEU A 307 -16.22 18.39 -5.60
N SER A 308 -16.64 19.15 -4.59
CA SER A 308 -17.84 19.99 -4.61
C SER A 308 -17.54 21.48 -4.80
N ASP A 309 -16.38 21.81 -5.36
CA ASP A 309 -15.93 23.16 -5.70
C ASP A 309 -15.89 24.11 -4.49
N GLN A 310 -15.41 23.60 -3.35
CA GLN A 310 -15.24 24.36 -2.10
C GLN A 310 -13.79 24.24 -1.56
N PRO A 311 -12.77 24.66 -2.35
CA PRO A 311 -11.36 24.43 -2.00
C PRO A 311 -10.94 25.11 -0.68
N ALA A 312 -11.48 26.29 -0.35
CA ALA A 312 -11.17 26.97 0.91
C ALA A 312 -11.62 26.16 2.16
N LYS A 313 -12.74 25.44 2.06
CA LYS A 313 -13.19 24.54 3.14
C LYS A 313 -12.37 23.27 3.19
N ALA A 314 -11.98 22.74 2.02
CA ALA A 314 -11.08 21.60 1.94
C ALA A 314 -9.73 21.91 2.60
N GLU A 315 -9.13 23.05 2.29
CA GLU A 315 -7.88 23.51 2.91
C GLU A 315 -8.01 23.59 4.43
N SER A 316 -9.09 24.19 4.94
CA SER A 316 -9.36 24.28 6.38
C SER A 316 -9.40 22.89 7.05
N ASP A 317 -10.03 21.91 6.42
CA ASP A 317 -10.11 20.54 6.95
C ASP A 317 -8.75 19.82 6.87
N PHE A 318 -7.99 19.96 5.79
CA PHE A 318 -6.63 19.39 5.70
C PHE A 318 -5.70 19.99 6.75
N LEU A 319 -5.73 21.31 6.93
CA LEU A 319 -4.98 21.99 7.99
C LEU A 319 -5.44 21.51 9.37
N LYS A 320 -6.73 21.26 9.60
CA LYS A 320 -7.19 20.70 10.87
C LYS A 320 -6.56 19.33 11.14
N VAL A 321 -6.45 18.47 10.12
CA VAL A 321 -5.85 17.13 10.26
C VAL A 321 -4.37 17.21 10.65
N THR A 322 -3.60 18.16 10.11
CA THR A 322 -2.17 18.33 10.45
C THR A 322 -1.93 18.81 11.88
N HIS A 323 -2.95 19.36 12.55
CA HIS A 323 -2.90 19.80 13.94
C HIS A 323 -3.46 18.78 14.94
N LEU A 324 -4.10 17.70 14.48
CA LEU A 324 -4.61 16.62 15.34
C LEU A 324 -3.50 15.58 15.60
N PRO A 325 -3.29 15.10 16.85
CA PRO A 325 -2.26 14.10 17.17
C PRO A 325 -2.68 12.66 16.80
N PRO A 326 -1.75 11.78 16.37
CA PRO A 326 -0.38 12.07 15.96
C PRO A 326 -0.32 12.67 14.55
N ALA A 327 0.25 13.86 14.39
CA ALA A 327 0.40 14.48 13.07
C ALA A 327 1.52 13.78 12.27
N ASP A 328 1.18 12.62 11.68
CA ASP A 328 2.08 11.81 10.89
C ASP A 328 2.26 12.35 9.45
N PHE A 329 3.15 11.71 8.70
CA PHE A 329 3.47 12.16 7.34
C PHE A 329 2.26 12.13 6.38
N THR A 330 1.25 11.30 6.63
CA THR A 330 0.11 11.14 5.72
C THR A 330 -0.77 12.39 5.67
N ALA A 331 -0.93 13.07 6.80
CA ALA A 331 -1.67 14.33 6.87
C ALA A 331 -1.03 15.42 6.00
N TYR A 332 0.30 15.49 5.99
CA TYR A 332 1.05 16.46 5.19
C TYR A 332 1.11 16.06 3.71
N ALA A 333 1.16 14.75 3.42
CA ALA A 333 1.09 14.24 2.05
C ALA A 333 -0.27 14.54 1.39
N ASP A 334 -1.37 14.37 2.13
CA ASP A 334 -2.72 14.73 1.67
C ASP A 334 -2.83 16.25 1.39
N LEU A 335 -2.27 17.07 2.29
CA LEU A 335 -2.23 18.53 2.12
C LEU A 335 -1.39 18.94 0.90
N GLY A 336 -0.23 18.30 0.68
CA GLY A 336 0.60 18.51 -0.51
C GLY A 336 -0.14 18.16 -1.79
N GLN A 337 -0.85 17.01 -1.79
CA GLN A 337 -1.66 16.60 -2.95
C GLN A 337 -2.80 17.60 -3.21
N PHE A 338 -3.46 18.08 -2.17
CA PHE A 338 -4.48 19.11 -2.28
C PHE A 338 -3.92 20.39 -2.93
N TYR A 339 -2.77 20.89 -2.47
CA TYR A 339 -2.16 22.07 -3.04
C TYR A 339 -1.71 21.86 -4.50
N PHE A 340 -1.13 20.70 -4.81
CA PHE A 340 -0.74 20.36 -6.18
C PHE A 340 -1.94 20.39 -7.13
N LYS A 341 -3.07 19.79 -6.74
CA LYS A 341 -4.31 19.76 -7.55
C LYS A 341 -4.94 21.15 -7.77
N ASN A 342 -4.65 22.09 -6.89
CA ASN A 342 -5.10 23.48 -7.02
C ASN A 342 -4.00 24.39 -7.59
N SER A 343 -2.96 23.82 -8.22
CA SER A 343 -1.84 24.53 -8.84
C SER A 343 -1.03 25.42 -7.88
N GLN A 344 -1.14 25.18 -6.57
CA GLN A 344 -0.38 25.86 -5.52
C GLN A 344 0.92 25.10 -5.28
N PHE A 345 1.82 25.12 -6.28
CA PHE A 345 3.00 24.24 -6.29
C PHE A 345 4.02 24.54 -5.19
N ALA A 346 4.15 25.81 -4.77
CA ALA A 346 5.05 26.19 -3.67
C ALA A 346 4.54 25.69 -2.30
N GLU A 347 3.24 25.76 -2.05
CA GLU A 347 2.57 25.21 -0.88
C GLU A 347 2.65 23.68 -0.88
N SER A 348 2.44 23.07 -2.06
CA SER A 348 2.58 21.62 -2.27
C SER A 348 3.98 21.13 -1.88
N ALA A 349 5.03 21.77 -2.40
CA ALA A 349 6.40 21.43 -2.07
C ALA A 349 6.66 21.50 -0.55
N ARG A 350 6.26 22.58 0.11
CA ARG A 350 6.41 22.74 1.57
C ARG A 350 5.67 21.66 2.38
N ALA A 351 4.50 21.24 1.92
CA ALA A 351 3.73 20.19 2.56
C ALA A 351 4.40 18.81 2.37
N TYR A 352 4.90 18.48 1.17
CA TYR A 352 5.65 17.25 0.95
C TYR A 352 6.98 17.21 1.71
N GLU A 353 7.73 18.32 1.78
CA GLU A 353 8.93 18.44 2.63
C GLU A 353 8.59 18.17 4.10
N SER A 354 7.45 18.70 4.58
CA SER A 354 6.96 18.45 5.93
C SER A 354 6.57 16.98 6.17
N ALA A 355 6.08 16.29 5.14
CA ALA A 355 5.79 14.86 5.18
C ALA A 355 7.08 14.03 5.27
N ILE A 356 8.07 14.32 4.42
CA ILE A 356 9.38 13.66 4.41
C ILE A 356 10.09 13.85 5.76
N GLY A 357 10.13 15.08 6.28
CA GLY A 357 10.73 15.41 7.59
C GLY A 357 10.09 14.66 8.78
N ARG A 358 8.88 14.12 8.62
CA ARG A 358 8.19 13.28 9.61
C ARG A 358 8.48 11.79 9.44
N LYS A 359 9.62 11.46 8.83
CA LYS A 359 10.06 10.08 8.54
C LYS A 359 9.11 9.34 7.60
N GLY A 360 8.51 10.06 6.65
CA GLY A 360 7.92 9.43 5.48
C GLY A 360 9.04 8.91 4.58
N ASP A 361 9.47 7.67 4.79
CA ASP A 361 10.49 7.00 3.98
C ASP A 361 9.81 6.27 2.81
N ASP A 362 9.28 7.05 1.87
CA ASP A 362 8.45 6.58 0.77
C ASP A 362 8.84 7.30 -0.52
N ALA A 363 9.27 6.52 -1.52
CA ALA A 363 9.66 7.04 -2.84
C ALA A 363 8.57 7.94 -3.45
N ARG A 364 7.28 7.67 -3.17
CA ARG A 364 6.15 8.46 -3.68
C ARG A 364 6.15 9.90 -3.18
N LEU A 365 6.64 10.15 -1.96
CA LEU A 365 6.73 11.52 -1.43
C LEU A 365 7.79 12.31 -2.18
N HIS A 366 8.95 11.70 -2.42
CA HIS A 366 10.03 12.29 -3.21
C HIS A 366 9.58 12.53 -4.66
N SER A 367 8.91 11.56 -5.31
CA SER A 367 8.34 11.77 -6.64
C SER A 367 7.29 12.89 -6.69
N SER A 368 6.45 13.01 -5.65
CA SER A 368 5.44 14.09 -5.59
C SER A 368 6.07 15.46 -5.35
N LEU A 369 7.14 15.53 -4.55
CA LEU A 369 7.91 16.75 -4.35
C LEU A 369 8.69 17.14 -5.62
N ALA A 370 9.27 16.16 -6.32
CA ALA A 370 9.91 16.38 -7.62
C ALA A 370 8.92 16.99 -8.63
N ALA A 371 7.71 16.43 -8.75
CA ALA A 371 6.66 16.98 -9.61
C ALA A 371 6.27 18.42 -9.21
N ALA A 372 6.21 18.73 -7.90
CA ALA A 372 5.96 20.10 -7.46
C ALA A 372 7.11 21.05 -7.87
N TYR A 373 8.37 20.59 -7.79
CA TYR A 373 9.53 21.36 -8.23
C TYR A 373 9.60 21.56 -9.74
N GLU A 374 9.24 20.54 -10.52
CA GLU A 374 9.13 20.59 -11.98
C GLU A 374 8.16 21.70 -12.41
N GLN A 375 6.95 21.72 -11.83
CA GLN A 375 5.94 22.75 -12.11
C GLN A 375 6.38 24.17 -11.69
N MET A 376 7.39 24.28 -10.82
CA MET A 376 8.01 25.55 -10.43
C MET A 376 9.25 25.90 -11.27
N GLY A 377 9.65 25.06 -12.23
CA GLY A 377 10.89 25.20 -13.00
C GLY A 377 12.17 25.01 -12.18
N LYS A 378 12.07 24.36 -11.01
CA LYS A 378 13.18 24.14 -10.05
C LYS A 378 13.89 22.82 -10.32
N TYR A 379 14.45 22.69 -11.52
CA TYR A 379 15.01 21.43 -12.04
C TYR A 379 16.15 20.83 -11.21
N ASP A 380 16.98 21.64 -10.55
CA ASP A 380 18.05 21.10 -9.69
C ASP A 380 17.49 20.41 -8.43
N GLN A 381 16.41 20.94 -7.88
CA GLN A 381 15.74 20.39 -6.71
C GLN A 381 14.92 19.16 -7.10
N GLU A 382 14.20 19.23 -8.22
CA GLU A 382 13.54 18.08 -8.83
C GLU A 382 14.49 16.89 -9.02
N ILE A 383 15.65 17.10 -9.63
CA ILE A 383 16.65 16.04 -9.86
C ILE A 383 17.09 15.38 -8.55
N ALA A 384 17.34 16.17 -7.51
CA ALA A 384 17.74 15.64 -6.20
C ALA A 384 16.65 14.74 -5.59
N GLU A 385 15.38 15.13 -5.74
CA GLU A 385 14.24 14.35 -5.24
C GLU A 385 13.99 13.09 -6.09
N ILE A 386 14.15 13.14 -7.40
CA ILE A 386 14.09 11.94 -8.26
C ILE A 386 15.20 10.95 -7.88
N GLN A 387 16.42 11.43 -7.64
CA GLN A 387 17.53 10.59 -7.20
C GLN A 387 17.21 9.88 -5.87
N GLU A 388 16.61 10.59 -4.92
CA GLU A 388 16.22 10.00 -3.64
C GLU A 388 15.05 9.01 -3.79
N ALA A 389 14.05 9.32 -4.63
CA ALA A 389 12.98 8.38 -4.98
C ALA A 389 13.55 7.08 -5.57
N ASN A 390 14.49 7.17 -6.51
CA ASN A 390 15.16 6.03 -7.13
C ASN A 390 16.03 5.25 -6.13
N ARG A 391 16.65 5.94 -5.17
CA ARG A 391 17.42 5.29 -4.09
C ARG A 391 16.53 4.43 -3.20
N LEU A 392 15.31 4.89 -2.92
CA LEU A 392 14.33 4.20 -2.08
C LEU A 392 13.62 3.06 -2.81
N GLN A 393 13.14 3.33 -4.02
CA GLN A 393 12.46 2.36 -4.85
C GLN A 393 12.88 2.54 -6.31
N PRO A 394 13.93 1.84 -6.75
CA PRO A 394 14.34 1.83 -8.13
C PRO A 394 13.17 1.40 -9.03
N ASN A 395 12.89 2.19 -10.07
CA ASN A 395 11.88 1.86 -11.08
C ASN A 395 12.28 2.46 -12.44
N PHE A 396 11.64 1.97 -13.50
CA PHE A 396 11.96 2.37 -14.87
C PHE A 396 11.78 3.88 -15.10
N ASP A 397 10.60 4.43 -14.78
CA ASP A 397 10.24 5.82 -15.10
C ASP A 397 11.13 6.82 -14.35
N GLY A 398 11.50 6.53 -13.10
CA GLY A 398 12.37 7.38 -12.31
C GLY A 398 13.80 7.47 -12.86
N PHE A 399 14.35 6.37 -13.38
CA PHE A 399 15.64 6.41 -14.07
C PHE A 399 15.53 7.07 -15.44
N GLU A 400 14.47 6.79 -16.20
CA GLU A 400 14.24 7.40 -17.51
C GLU A 400 14.11 8.92 -17.40
N ASN A 401 13.26 9.42 -16.49
CA ASN A 401 13.06 10.86 -16.29
C ASN A 401 14.37 11.56 -15.91
N LEU A 402 15.11 11.01 -14.93
CA LEU A 402 16.42 11.56 -14.54
C LEU A 402 17.40 11.59 -15.74
N GLY A 403 17.42 10.53 -16.54
CA GLY A 403 18.21 10.46 -17.77
C GLY A 403 17.83 11.56 -18.78
N LEU A 404 16.53 11.84 -18.96
CA LEU A 404 16.04 12.88 -19.86
C LEU A 404 16.45 14.28 -19.40
N HIS A 405 16.38 14.59 -18.10
CA HIS A 405 16.85 15.88 -17.58
C HIS A 405 18.37 16.05 -17.75
N LEU A 406 19.15 15.00 -17.48
CA LEU A 406 20.60 15.00 -17.69
C LEU A 406 20.96 15.19 -19.17
N LEU A 407 20.22 14.53 -20.08
CA LEU A 407 20.34 14.71 -21.53
C LEU A 407 20.06 16.17 -21.95
N ASN A 408 19.00 16.77 -21.41
CA ASN A 408 18.65 18.17 -21.65
C ASN A 408 19.71 19.15 -21.12
N LYS A 409 20.46 18.76 -20.08
CA LYS A 409 21.64 19.51 -19.57
C LYS A 409 22.94 19.18 -20.32
N ARG A 410 22.89 18.33 -21.36
CA ARG A 410 24.05 17.83 -22.12
C ARG A 410 25.02 16.99 -21.27
N ASN A 411 24.57 16.46 -20.13
CA ASN A 411 25.33 15.52 -19.33
C ASN A 411 25.11 14.08 -19.84
N PHE A 412 25.72 13.79 -20.98
CA PHE A 412 25.41 12.57 -21.74
C PHE A 412 25.85 11.28 -21.06
N ASP A 413 27.00 11.27 -20.38
CA ASP A 413 27.50 10.05 -19.77
C ASP A 413 26.64 9.61 -18.57
N GLU A 414 26.20 10.55 -17.72
CA GLU A 414 25.25 10.23 -16.64
C GLU A 414 23.85 9.89 -17.18
N ALA A 415 23.40 10.55 -18.26
CA ALA A 415 22.15 10.18 -18.93
C ALA A 415 22.19 8.72 -19.44
N ILE A 416 23.29 8.32 -20.09
CA ILE A 416 23.50 6.94 -20.55
C ILE A 416 23.42 5.93 -19.39
N GLN A 417 24.06 6.22 -18.26
CA GLN A 417 24.02 5.35 -17.08
C GLN A 417 22.59 5.18 -16.55
N ASN A 418 21.83 6.27 -16.49
CA ASN A 418 20.43 6.23 -16.04
C ASN A 418 19.54 5.46 -17.01
N PHE A 419 19.66 5.66 -18.32
CA PHE A 419 18.88 4.86 -19.29
C PHE A 419 19.24 3.38 -19.25
N GLN A 420 20.52 3.04 -19.02
CA GLN A 420 20.92 1.65 -18.79
C GLN A 420 20.28 1.06 -17.52
N ALA A 421 20.22 1.84 -16.43
CA ALA A 421 19.53 1.43 -15.21
C ALA A 421 18.02 1.28 -15.43
N ALA A 422 17.38 2.15 -16.22
CA ALA A 422 15.98 2.02 -16.61
C ALA A 422 15.74 0.70 -17.34
N ILE A 423 16.54 0.39 -18.37
CA ILE A 423 16.46 -0.88 -19.11
C ILE A 423 16.61 -2.09 -18.19
N GLN A 424 17.47 -2.04 -17.16
CA GLN A 424 17.56 -3.13 -16.17
C GLN A 424 16.26 -3.36 -15.39
N GLN A 425 15.47 -2.31 -15.13
CA GLN A 425 14.17 -2.42 -14.47
C GLN A 425 13.07 -2.96 -15.40
N SER A 426 13.13 -2.65 -16.69
CA SER A 426 12.15 -3.13 -17.67
C SER A 426 12.81 -3.44 -19.03
N PRO A 427 13.42 -4.63 -19.18
CA PRO A 427 14.23 -4.96 -20.36
C PRO A 427 13.45 -5.09 -21.68
N GLU A 428 12.13 -5.22 -21.61
CA GLU A 428 11.23 -5.31 -22.78
C GLU A 428 10.56 -3.97 -23.11
N ASP A 429 10.83 -2.91 -22.34
CA ASP A 429 10.28 -1.59 -22.63
C ASP A 429 11.11 -0.91 -23.73
N TYR A 430 10.48 -0.69 -24.88
CA TYR A 430 11.12 -0.08 -26.04
C TYR A 430 11.62 1.35 -25.77
N ARG A 431 11.00 2.07 -24.83
CA ARG A 431 11.33 3.47 -24.50
C ARG A 431 12.77 3.59 -24.00
N GLY A 432 13.19 2.66 -23.13
CA GLY A 432 14.54 2.69 -22.54
C GLY A 432 15.65 2.59 -23.58
N TYR A 433 15.47 1.76 -24.61
CA TYR A 433 16.44 1.67 -25.71
C TYR A 433 16.39 2.88 -26.64
N GLY A 434 15.21 3.46 -26.85
CA GLY A 434 15.06 4.69 -27.64
C GLY A 434 15.73 5.89 -26.98
N THR A 435 15.53 6.07 -25.67
CA THR A 435 16.16 7.16 -24.90
C THR A 435 17.67 6.93 -24.74
N LEU A 436 18.12 5.69 -24.54
CA LEU A 436 19.55 5.35 -24.58
C LEU A 436 20.18 5.63 -25.97
N ALA A 437 19.49 5.28 -27.06
CA ALA A 437 19.94 5.57 -28.41
C ALA A 437 20.08 7.07 -28.66
N ARG A 438 19.10 7.87 -28.19
CA ARG A 438 19.12 9.33 -28.23
C ARG A 438 20.32 9.89 -27.46
N ALA A 439 20.60 9.37 -26.26
CA ALA A 439 21.77 9.78 -25.49
C ALA A 439 23.09 9.44 -26.20
N TYR A 440 23.21 8.24 -26.78
CA TYR A 440 24.38 7.85 -27.57
C TYR A 440 24.57 8.73 -28.82
N PHE A 441 23.48 9.11 -29.50
CA PHE A 441 23.54 9.96 -30.67
C PHE A 441 24.15 11.33 -30.33
N TRP A 442 23.66 11.96 -29.27
CA TRP A 442 24.13 13.27 -28.81
C TRP A 442 25.52 13.22 -28.16
N ALA A 443 25.91 12.06 -27.59
CA ALA A 443 27.28 11.78 -27.17
C ALA A 443 28.26 11.48 -28.33
N GLY A 444 27.79 11.49 -29.59
CA GLY A 444 28.62 11.18 -30.77
C GLY A 444 28.89 9.68 -30.99
N LYS A 445 28.31 8.80 -30.19
CA LYS A 445 28.47 7.33 -30.25
C LYS A 445 27.48 6.73 -31.28
N ARG A 446 27.66 7.06 -32.56
CA ARG A 446 26.69 6.81 -33.64
C ARG A 446 26.33 5.34 -33.88
N ASP A 447 27.30 4.42 -33.79
CA ASP A 447 27.04 2.99 -34.00
C ASP A 447 26.18 2.41 -32.86
N LEU A 448 26.45 2.82 -31.63
CA LEU A 448 25.64 2.44 -30.47
C LEU A 448 24.23 3.01 -30.56
N ALA A 449 24.09 4.26 -31.02
CA ALA A 449 22.79 4.88 -31.25
C ALA A 449 21.97 4.09 -32.28
N ARG A 450 22.57 3.76 -33.43
CA ARG A 450 21.91 2.96 -34.49
C ARG A 450 21.40 1.63 -33.94
N ALA A 451 22.28 0.86 -33.27
CA ALA A 451 21.92 -0.45 -32.74
C ALA A 451 20.77 -0.38 -31.73
N ASN A 452 20.76 0.63 -30.86
CA ASN A 452 19.70 0.79 -29.86
C ASN A 452 18.38 1.30 -30.47
N TYR A 453 18.40 2.16 -31.49
CA TYR A 453 17.18 2.51 -32.23
C TYR A 453 16.58 1.32 -32.96
N GLU A 454 17.41 0.48 -33.59
CA GLU A 454 16.95 -0.75 -34.25
C GLU A 454 16.29 -1.71 -33.24
N HIS A 455 16.88 -1.85 -32.05
CA HIS A 455 16.31 -2.65 -30.97
C HIS A 455 14.98 -2.06 -30.44
N ALA A 456 14.93 -0.74 -30.20
CA ALA A 456 13.72 -0.04 -29.79
C ALA A 456 12.58 -0.22 -30.81
N ILE A 457 12.88 -0.12 -32.11
CA ILE A 457 11.91 -0.34 -33.19
C ILE A 457 11.38 -1.78 -33.16
N ALA A 458 12.23 -2.78 -32.92
CA ALA A 458 11.81 -4.17 -32.85
C ALA A 458 10.81 -4.41 -31.69
N LEU A 459 11.12 -3.89 -30.49
CA LEU A 459 10.24 -3.99 -29.32
C LEU A 459 8.93 -3.19 -29.52
N ALA A 460 9.01 -1.98 -30.08
CA ALA A 460 7.85 -1.15 -30.37
C ALA A 460 6.90 -1.83 -31.37
N LYS A 461 7.42 -2.47 -32.42
CA LYS A 461 6.60 -3.24 -33.37
C LYS A 461 5.87 -4.41 -32.71
N LYS A 462 6.53 -5.15 -31.82
CA LYS A 462 5.90 -6.22 -31.02
C LYS A 462 4.76 -5.66 -30.17
N LYS A 463 4.90 -4.45 -29.60
CA LYS A 463 3.83 -3.79 -28.85
C LYS A 463 2.63 -3.43 -29.74
N LEU A 464 2.88 -2.97 -30.98
CA LEU A 464 1.82 -2.68 -31.95
C LEU A 464 1.03 -3.92 -32.41
N GLU A 465 1.54 -5.14 -32.24
CA GLU A 465 0.76 -6.37 -32.51
C GLU A 465 -0.47 -6.48 -31.61
N VAL A 466 -0.44 -5.86 -30.42
CA VAL A 466 -1.56 -5.82 -29.47
C VAL A 466 -2.52 -4.66 -29.78
N ASN A 467 -1.96 -3.48 -30.02
CA ASN A 467 -2.72 -2.28 -30.39
C ASN A 467 -2.03 -1.54 -31.54
N PRO A 468 -2.45 -1.76 -32.80
CA PRO A 468 -1.85 -1.09 -33.95
C PRO A 468 -1.99 0.43 -33.96
N ASP A 469 -3.02 0.95 -33.28
CA ASP A 469 -3.35 2.38 -33.23
C ASP A 469 -2.81 3.07 -31.95
N ASP A 470 -1.87 2.43 -31.23
CA ASP A 470 -1.22 3.02 -30.07
C ASP A 470 -0.42 4.26 -30.50
N ALA A 471 -0.94 5.45 -30.18
CA ALA A 471 -0.41 6.72 -30.65
C ALA A 471 1.03 6.97 -30.15
N ASP A 472 1.32 6.65 -28.88
CA ASP A 472 2.64 6.86 -28.29
C ASP A 472 3.68 5.98 -28.97
N VAL A 473 3.35 4.70 -29.20
CA VAL A 473 4.25 3.76 -29.87
C VAL A 473 4.50 4.16 -31.32
N ASN A 474 3.45 4.57 -32.04
CA ASN A 474 3.59 5.07 -33.41
C ASN A 474 4.43 6.37 -33.46
N LEU A 475 4.24 7.30 -32.52
CA LEU A 475 5.00 8.54 -32.45
C LEU A 475 6.49 8.26 -32.22
N MET A 476 6.80 7.37 -31.27
CA MET A 476 8.19 6.99 -30.99
C MET A 476 8.83 6.22 -32.15
N LEU A 477 8.08 5.35 -32.85
CA LEU A 477 8.56 4.71 -34.09
C LEU A 477 8.93 5.73 -35.16
N ALA A 478 8.11 6.78 -35.34
CA ALA A 478 8.40 7.86 -36.27
C ALA A 478 9.73 8.55 -35.92
N VAL A 479 9.95 8.87 -34.64
CA VAL A 479 11.19 9.45 -34.13
C VAL A 479 12.39 8.53 -34.40
N TYR A 480 12.32 7.26 -33.99
CA TYR A 480 13.45 6.33 -34.14
C TYR A 480 13.81 6.08 -35.61
N GLN A 481 12.81 5.95 -36.47
CA GLN A 481 13.01 5.76 -37.91
C GLN A 481 13.59 7.01 -38.56
N ALA A 482 13.15 8.21 -38.17
CA ALA A 482 13.74 9.46 -38.64
C ALA A 482 15.22 9.56 -38.24
N MET A 483 15.57 9.18 -37.00
CA MET A 483 16.95 9.15 -36.51
C MET A 483 17.84 8.15 -37.26
N LEU A 484 17.26 7.09 -37.84
CA LEU A 484 17.93 6.14 -38.72
C LEU A 484 17.96 6.58 -40.20
N GLY A 485 17.37 7.74 -40.54
CA GLY A 485 17.23 8.22 -41.93
C GLY A 485 16.16 7.50 -42.75
N GLN A 486 15.27 6.74 -42.09
CA GLN A 486 14.19 5.98 -42.72
C GLN A 486 12.96 6.87 -42.92
N GLU A 487 13.03 7.79 -43.88
CA GLU A 487 12.01 8.83 -44.09
C GLU A 487 10.59 8.26 -44.33
N LYS A 488 10.43 7.32 -45.26
CA LYS A 488 9.09 6.83 -45.62
C LYS A 488 8.37 6.15 -44.45
N PRO A 489 9.00 5.20 -43.73
CA PRO A 489 8.41 4.65 -42.51
C PRO A 489 8.11 5.72 -41.45
N ALA A 490 9.03 6.66 -41.23
CA ALA A 490 8.87 7.68 -40.20
C ALA A 490 7.63 8.55 -40.44
N LEU A 491 7.45 9.03 -41.68
CA LEU A 491 6.30 9.84 -42.06
C LEU A 491 4.98 9.06 -42.06
N TYR A 492 5.02 7.75 -42.33
CA TYR A 492 3.83 6.90 -42.25
C TYR A 492 3.28 6.86 -40.82
N HIS A 493 4.14 6.55 -39.83
CA HIS A 493 3.72 6.51 -38.44
C HIS A 493 3.35 7.91 -37.91
N LEU A 494 4.10 8.95 -38.28
CA LEU A 494 3.79 10.31 -37.87
C LEU A 494 2.41 10.78 -38.37
N ALA A 495 2.10 10.52 -39.65
CA ALA A 495 0.81 10.89 -40.24
C ALA A 495 -0.37 10.18 -39.56
N SER A 496 -0.20 8.92 -39.15
CA SER A 496 -1.22 8.18 -38.40
C SER A 496 -1.52 8.87 -37.05
N VAL A 497 -0.48 9.26 -36.30
CA VAL A 497 -0.66 9.93 -35.00
C VAL A 497 -1.30 11.30 -35.16
N GLN A 498 -0.86 12.11 -36.13
CA GLN A 498 -1.41 13.44 -36.37
C GLN A 498 -2.88 13.41 -36.81
N GLN A 499 -3.34 12.34 -37.47
CA GLN A 499 -4.76 12.16 -37.79
C GLN A 499 -5.60 11.86 -36.55
N LEU A 500 -5.06 11.08 -35.61
CA LEU A 500 -5.76 10.67 -34.39
C LEU A 500 -5.75 11.76 -33.31
N GLN A 501 -4.66 12.52 -33.21
CA GLN A 501 -4.39 13.45 -32.12
C GLN A 501 -3.77 14.78 -32.62
N PRO A 502 -4.49 15.55 -33.45
CA PRO A 502 -3.96 16.77 -34.06
C PRO A 502 -3.69 17.91 -33.05
N ASP A 503 -4.39 17.89 -31.92
CA ASP A 503 -4.40 18.99 -30.93
C ASP A 503 -3.59 18.66 -29.65
N VAL A 504 -2.76 17.61 -29.69
CA VAL A 504 -1.90 17.23 -28.57
C VAL A 504 -0.54 17.93 -28.69
N PRO A 505 -0.12 18.77 -27.72
CA PRO A 505 1.11 19.55 -27.81
C PRO A 505 2.37 18.68 -27.98
N GLU A 506 2.42 17.53 -27.31
CA GLU A 506 3.52 16.56 -27.38
C GLU A 506 3.67 15.97 -28.79
N VAL A 507 2.55 15.72 -29.48
CA VAL A 507 2.55 15.21 -30.86
C VAL A 507 3.18 16.24 -31.79
N ALA A 508 2.80 17.52 -31.67
CA ALA A 508 3.38 18.60 -32.47
C ALA A 508 4.88 18.77 -32.19
N PHE A 509 5.31 18.67 -30.93
CA PHE A 509 6.72 18.76 -30.54
C PHE A 509 7.56 17.63 -31.16
N TRP A 510 7.16 16.37 -31.00
CA TRP A 510 7.89 15.24 -31.57
C TRP A 510 7.81 15.20 -33.11
N ALA A 511 6.71 15.67 -33.71
CA ALA A 511 6.61 15.88 -35.15
C ALA A 511 7.66 16.88 -35.65
N ALA A 512 7.88 17.98 -34.91
CA ALA A 512 8.90 18.97 -35.24
C ALA A 512 10.30 18.34 -35.24
N ILE A 513 10.60 17.50 -34.24
CA ILE A 513 11.87 16.77 -34.15
C ILE A 513 12.05 15.82 -35.36
N VAL A 514 11.00 15.08 -35.73
CA VAL A 514 11.03 14.17 -36.90
C VAL A 514 11.32 14.97 -38.18
N GLU A 515 10.56 16.03 -38.44
CA GLU A 515 10.71 16.85 -39.65
C GLU A 515 12.09 17.53 -39.70
N LEU A 516 12.58 18.04 -38.56
CA LEU A 516 13.91 18.64 -38.47
C LEU A 516 15.03 17.62 -38.73
N THR A 517 14.91 16.42 -38.15
CA THR A 517 15.87 15.32 -38.35
C THR A 517 15.92 14.90 -39.83
N LEU A 518 14.79 14.97 -40.53
CA LEU A 518 14.68 14.71 -41.97
C LEU A 518 15.09 15.91 -42.84
N GLY A 519 15.60 16.99 -42.25
CA GLY A 519 16.09 18.17 -42.96
C GLY A 519 15.00 19.16 -43.41
N LYS A 520 13.76 19.01 -42.94
CA LYS A 520 12.61 19.83 -43.35
C LYS A 520 12.39 20.99 -42.37
N ARG A 521 13.35 21.92 -42.35
CA ARG A 521 13.41 23.05 -41.40
C ARG A 521 12.10 23.85 -41.30
N ASP A 522 11.53 24.29 -42.42
CA ASP A 522 10.34 25.17 -42.39
C ASP A 522 9.12 24.46 -41.78
N ARG A 523 8.97 23.15 -42.06
CA ARG A 523 7.92 22.33 -41.44
C ARG A 523 8.17 22.14 -39.95
N ALA A 524 9.42 21.91 -39.56
CA ALA A 524 9.79 21.82 -38.15
C ALA A 524 9.45 23.11 -37.39
N LEU A 525 9.78 24.29 -37.92
CA LEU A 525 9.45 25.59 -37.29
C LEU A 525 7.94 25.80 -37.16
N ALA A 526 7.16 25.42 -38.19
CA ALA A 526 5.70 25.47 -38.11
C ALA A 526 5.15 24.57 -37.00
N LEU A 527 5.72 23.36 -36.83
CA LEU A 527 5.32 22.42 -35.78
C LEU A 527 5.79 22.85 -34.39
N VAL A 528 6.97 23.49 -34.26
CA VAL A 528 7.40 24.12 -33.00
C VAL A 528 6.42 25.21 -32.58
N ARG A 529 5.97 26.04 -33.53
CA ARG A 529 4.94 27.06 -33.27
C ARG A 529 3.63 26.42 -32.84
N GLN A 530 3.17 25.39 -33.55
CA GLN A 530 1.97 24.66 -33.18
C GLN A 530 2.09 24.07 -31.77
N ALA A 531 3.21 23.44 -31.41
CA ALA A 531 3.43 22.90 -30.08
C ALA A 531 3.35 24.00 -29.01
N HIS A 532 3.97 25.16 -29.25
CA HIS A 532 3.90 26.33 -28.37
C HIS A 532 2.46 26.85 -28.20
N ASP A 533 1.72 27.01 -29.31
CA ASP A 533 0.33 27.49 -29.30
C ASP A 533 -0.61 26.51 -28.58
N LEU A 534 -0.34 25.20 -28.67
CA LEU A 534 -1.04 24.15 -27.92
C LEU A 534 -0.61 24.05 -26.44
N GLY A 535 0.38 24.84 -26.02
CA GLY A 535 0.81 24.94 -24.63
C GLY A 535 2.00 24.05 -24.23
N TYR A 536 2.71 23.45 -25.19
CA TYR A 536 3.95 22.71 -24.90
C TYR A 536 4.99 23.65 -24.26
N PRO A 537 5.67 23.27 -23.16
CA PRO A 537 6.54 24.20 -22.43
C PRO A 537 7.73 24.70 -23.26
N ALA A 538 7.83 26.03 -23.41
CA ALA A 538 8.95 26.66 -24.11
C ALA A 538 10.31 26.36 -23.46
N VAL A 539 10.34 26.14 -22.15
CA VAL A 539 11.57 25.76 -21.43
C VAL A 539 12.07 24.40 -21.88
N GLU A 540 11.17 23.43 -22.07
CA GLU A 540 11.52 22.10 -22.57
C GLU A 540 11.99 22.13 -24.02
N MET A 541 11.29 22.85 -24.90
CA MET A 541 11.72 23.02 -26.29
C MET A 541 13.10 23.65 -26.39
N ASN A 542 13.37 24.67 -25.57
CA ASN A 542 14.70 25.28 -25.52
C ASN A 542 15.78 24.32 -25.01
N ALA A 543 15.45 23.43 -24.07
CA ALA A 543 16.40 22.50 -23.47
C ALA A 543 16.71 21.30 -24.37
N ALA A 544 15.77 20.90 -25.23
CA ALA A 544 15.88 19.73 -26.12
C ALA A 544 17.12 19.81 -27.04
N PRO A 545 18.06 18.84 -26.97
CA PRO A 545 19.20 18.76 -27.89
C PRO A 545 18.81 18.75 -29.36
N ASP A 546 17.67 18.14 -29.67
CA ASP A 546 17.18 17.93 -31.03
C ASP A 546 16.87 19.24 -31.76
N LEU A 547 16.61 20.33 -31.02
CA LEU A 547 16.34 21.66 -31.57
C LEU A 547 17.56 22.59 -31.50
N ASP A 548 18.75 22.11 -31.11
CA ASP A 548 19.96 22.95 -30.97
C ASP A 548 20.32 23.71 -32.25
N SER A 549 20.07 23.11 -33.42
CA SER A 549 20.31 23.72 -34.72
C SER A 549 19.41 24.93 -35.02
N LEU A 550 18.26 25.03 -34.36
CA LEU A 550 17.30 26.13 -34.52
C LEU A 550 17.52 27.27 -33.52
N ARG A 551 18.38 27.13 -32.51
CA ARG A 551 18.51 28.13 -31.42
C ARG A 551 18.86 29.55 -31.88
N ASN A 552 19.63 29.68 -32.96
CA ASN A 552 20.00 30.98 -33.52
C ASN A 552 19.01 31.50 -34.58
N ASP A 553 18.03 30.67 -34.95
CA ASP A 553 16.98 31.02 -35.90
C ASP A 553 16.11 32.17 -35.33
N PRO A 554 15.90 33.26 -36.09
CA PRO A 554 15.04 34.36 -35.64
C PRO A 554 13.60 33.93 -35.34
N GLU A 555 13.05 33.02 -36.14
CA GLU A 555 11.68 32.54 -35.96
C GLU A 555 11.57 31.69 -34.71
N PHE A 556 12.51 30.76 -34.51
CA PHE A 556 12.56 29.95 -33.30
C PHE A 556 12.65 30.82 -32.03
N ARG A 557 13.56 31.81 -32.02
CA ARG A 557 13.68 32.74 -30.89
C ARG A 557 12.41 33.55 -30.64
N GLN A 558 11.72 33.95 -31.71
CA GLN A 558 10.44 34.64 -31.59
C GLN A 558 9.39 33.74 -30.92
N ILE A 559 9.26 32.49 -31.37
CA ILE A 559 8.32 31.51 -30.78
C ILE A 559 8.64 31.31 -29.30
N MET A 560 9.90 31.08 -28.95
CA MET A 560 10.32 30.84 -27.56
C MET A 560 10.13 32.06 -26.64
N SER A 561 10.11 33.27 -27.19
CA SER A 561 9.88 34.51 -26.44
C SER A 561 8.41 34.89 -26.29
N ALA A 562 7.52 34.25 -27.06
CA ALA A 562 6.10 34.53 -27.01
C ALA A 562 5.48 33.93 -25.74
N ALA A 563 4.63 34.70 -25.05
CA ALA A 563 3.80 34.16 -23.98
C ALA A 563 2.79 33.18 -24.59
N ASN A 564 2.52 32.05 -23.92
CA ASN A 564 1.51 31.09 -24.35
C ASN A 564 0.16 31.81 -24.48
N THR A 565 -0.27 32.11 -25.70
CA THR A 565 -1.56 32.74 -25.98
C THR A 565 -2.65 31.67 -26.01
N VAL A 566 -2.93 31.06 -24.85
CA VAL A 566 -4.14 30.27 -24.66
C VAL A 566 -5.09 31.08 -23.79
N HIS A 567 -5.91 31.92 -24.44
CA HIS A 567 -7.08 32.50 -23.81
C HIS A 567 -8.16 31.43 -23.67
N SER A 568 -8.61 31.26 -22.44
CA SER A 568 -9.82 30.58 -22.01
C SER A 568 -11.04 30.89 -22.90
N HIS A 569 -11.40 29.96 -23.78
CA HIS A 569 -12.74 29.89 -24.37
C HIS A 569 -13.62 28.92 -23.58
N HIS A 570 -13.95 29.29 -22.34
CA HIS A 570 -15.14 28.83 -21.65
C HIS A 570 -15.70 29.97 -20.79
N GLN A 571 -16.27 30.96 -21.46
CA GLN A 571 -17.38 31.76 -20.94
C GLN A 571 -18.37 31.93 -22.10
N LEU A 572 -19.46 31.19 -22.03
CA LEU A 572 -20.83 31.61 -22.35
C LEU A 572 -21.80 30.58 -21.77
#